data_AF-A0A4U3M4S6-F1
#
_entry.id   AF-A0A4U3M4S6-F1
#
_cell.length_a   1.000
_cell.length_b   1.000
_cell.length_c   1.000
_cell.angle_alpha   90.00
_cell.angle_beta   90.00
_cell.angle_gamma   90.00
#
_symmetry.space_group_name_H-M   'P 1'
#
loop_
_entity.id
_entity.type
_entity.pdbx_description
1 polymer ?
#
loop_
_entity_poly.entity_id
_entity_poly.type
_entity_poly.pdbx_seq_one_letter_code
_entity_poly.pdbx_strand_id
1 'polypeptide(L)'
;MEKVNPKIQRLMSTDKQHFLTKHEFHTKETAERKDLLKFFIETRLKTDGGFLTNYLPDAERKDVATGHELLSESSGLYLRNLAFDTQGRFDNFYKQTKDTFYDG
;
A
#
# COMPACT_ATOMS: atom_id res chain seq x y z
N MET A 1 -7.74 -2.65 -38.59
CA MET A 1 -7.65 -1.99 -37.26
C MET A 1 -8.93 -2.27 -36.53
N GLU A 2 -8.84 -2.96 -35.39
CA GLU A 2 -10.00 -3.31 -34.56
C GLU A 2 -10.49 -2.06 -33.82
N LYS A 3 -11.78 -1.72 -33.97
CA LYS A 3 -12.33 -0.52 -33.33
C LYS A 3 -12.52 -0.80 -31.84
N VAL A 4 -11.83 -0.02 -31.00
CA VAL A 4 -11.97 -0.09 -29.54
C VAL A 4 -13.42 0.11 -29.15
N ASN A 5 -13.90 -0.71 -28.20
CA ASN A 5 -15.26 -0.64 -27.70
C ASN A 5 -15.57 0.79 -27.18
N PRO A 6 -16.65 1.44 -27.65
CA PRO A 6 -17.00 2.81 -27.26
C PRO A 6 -17.16 3.00 -25.75
N LYS A 7 -17.59 1.97 -25.02
CA LYS A 7 -17.67 2.00 -23.55
C LYS A 7 -16.30 2.10 -22.91
N ILE A 8 -15.33 1.31 -23.39
CA ILE A 8 -13.96 1.32 -22.88
C ILE A 8 -13.29 2.65 -23.20
N GLN A 9 -13.49 3.16 -24.42
CA GLN A 9 -12.94 4.45 -24.83
C GLN A 9 -13.45 5.62 -23.97
N ARG A 10 -14.70 5.55 -23.50
CA ARG A 10 -15.26 6.55 -22.58
C ARG A 10 -14.70 6.43 -21.15
N LEU A 11 -14.46 5.21 -20.65
CA LEU A 11 -13.86 5.00 -19.32
C LEU A 11 -12.38 5.40 -19.25
N MET A 12 -11.63 5.18 -20.32
CA MET A 12 -10.18 5.41 -20.39
C MET A 12 -9.85 6.71 -21.16
N SER A 13 -10.79 7.66 -21.23
CA SER A 13 -10.61 8.92 -21.97
C SER A 13 -9.81 9.94 -21.15
N THR A 14 -8.90 10.64 -21.82
CA THR A 14 -8.22 11.83 -21.27
C THR A 14 -9.00 13.13 -21.51
N ASP A 15 -10.16 13.05 -22.17
CA ASP A 15 -11.05 14.18 -22.38
C ASP A 15 -11.70 14.58 -21.04
N LYS A 16 -11.38 15.80 -20.59
CA LYS A 16 -11.91 16.39 -19.35
C LYS A 16 -13.44 16.42 -19.29
N GLN A 17 -14.14 16.51 -20.42
CA GLN A 17 -15.62 16.50 -20.41
C GLN A 17 -16.22 15.11 -20.16
N HIS A 18 -15.45 14.06 -20.44
CA HIS A 18 -15.83 12.67 -20.20
C HIS A 18 -15.21 12.10 -18.93
N PHE A 19 -14.29 12.83 -18.30
CA PHE A 19 -13.71 12.48 -17.02
C PHE A 19 -14.79 12.59 -15.93
N LEU A 20 -15.26 11.45 -15.46
CA LEU A 20 -16.16 11.40 -14.31
C LEU A 20 -15.35 11.75 -13.05
N THR A 21 -15.36 13.03 -12.67
CA THR A 21 -14.92 13.42 -11.33
C THR A 21 -15.90 12.85 -10.32
N LYS A 22 -15.56 11.70 -9.76
CA LYS A 22 -16.24 11.18 -8.58
C LYS A 22 -15.88 12.11 -7.42
N HIS A 23 -16.80 12.94 -6.95
CA HIS A 23 -16.48 13.90 -5.88
C HIS A 23 -16.50 13.27 -4.48
N GLU A 24 -17.00 12.04 -4.35
CA GLU A 24 -17.00 11.29 -3.08
C GLU A 24 -15.97 10.15 -3.12
N PHE A 25 -14.74 10.48 -2.72
CA PHE A 25 -13.67 9.50 -2.50
C PHE A 25 -13.60 8.99 -1.05
N HIS A 26 -14.46 9.49 -0.15
CA HIS A 26 -14.39 9.23 1.29
C HIS A 26 -15.78 9.16 1.94
N THR A 27 -16.56 8.13 1.60
CA THR A 27 -17.78 7.81 2.37
C THR A 27 -17.42 7.36 3.79
N LYS A 28 -18.38 7.39 4.73
CA LYS A 28 -18.16 6.86 6.09
C LYS A 28 -17.66 5.40 6.07
N GLU A 29 -18.26 4.58 5.22
CA GLU A 29 -17.85 3.20 4.99
C GLU A 29 -16.39 3.10 4.49
N THR A 30 -15.95 4.03 3.64
CA THR A 30 -14.57 4.07 3.16
C THR A 30 -13.59 4.41 4.28
N ALA A 31 -13.97 5.29 5.20
CA ALA A 31 -13.16 5.62 6.37
C ALA A 31 -13.05 4.42 7.33
N GLU A 32 -14.16 3.75 7.63
CA GLU A 32 -14.17 2.55 8.48
C GLU A 32 -13.29 1.42 7.90
N ARG A 33 -13.39 1.18 6.58
CA ARG A 33 -12.53 0.19 5.88
C ARG A 33 -11.06 0.57 5.95
N LYS A 34 -10.73 1.87 5.85
CA LYS A 34 -9.36 2.36 6.00
C LYS A 34 -8.82 2.11 7.41
N ASP A 35 -9.62 2.33 8.44
CA ASP A 35 -9.23 2.09 9.83
C ASP A 35 -9.02 0.60 10.12
N LEU A 36 -9.92 -0.25 9.63
CA LEU A 36 -9.76 -1.71 9.73
C LEU A 36 -8.50 -2.20 9.02
N LEU A 37 -8.22 -1.67 7.83
CA LEU A 37 -7.00 -2.00 7.08
C LEU A 37 -5.75 -1.54 7.82
N LYS A 38 -5.75 -0.30 8.35
CA LYS A 38 -4.64 0.21 9.16
C LYS A 38 -4.39 -0.67 10.38
N PHE A 39 -5.46 -1.04 11.09
CA PHE A 39 -5.39 -1.93 12.24
C PHE A 39 -4.78 -3.29 11.86
N PHE A 40 -5.23 -3.89 10.76
CA PHE A 40 -4.68 -5.17 10.29
C PHE A 40 -3.19 -5.07 9.96
N ILE A 41 -2.78 -4.03 9.21
CA ILE A 41 -1.38 -3.81 8.85
C ILE A 41 -0.52 -3.66 10.11
N GLU A 42 -0.94 -2.81 11.05
CA GLU A 42 -0.16 -2.51 12.26
C GLU A 42 -0.12 -3.67 13.26
N THR A 43 -1.12 -4.56 13.26
CA THR A 43 -1.22 -5.66 14.25
C THR A 43 -0.82 -7.04 13.71
N ARG A 44 -0.87 -7.26 12.40
CA ARG A 44 -0.67 -8.58 11.80
C ARG A 44 0.48 -8.65 10.80
N LEU A 45 0.87 -7.53 10.19
CA LEU A 45 1.94 -7.49 9.19
C LEU A 45 3.18 -6.74 9.64
N LYS A 46 3.03 -5.78 10.56
CA LYS A 46 4.16 -5.01 11.07
C LYS A 46 5.03 -5.86 12.00
N THR A 47 6.33 -5.81 11.76
CA THR A 47 7.34 -6.35 12.67
C THR A 47 8.30 -5.23 13.08
N ASP A 48 9.25 -5.57 13.95
CA ASP A 48 10.42 -4.72 14.13
C ASP A 48 11.17 -4.64 12.78
N GLY A 49 11.37 -3.41 12.29
CA GLY A 49 12.13 -3.15 11.07
C GLY A 49 11.37 -3.12 9.74
N GLY A 50 10.10 -3.56 9.67
CA GLY A 50 9.38 -3.55 8.39
C GLY A 50 8.01 -4.22 8.40
N PHE A 51 7.61 -4.72 7.23
CA PHE A 51 6.35 -5.44 7.03
C PHE A 51 6.60 -6.80 6.39
N LEU A 52 5.91 -7.81 6.90
CA LEU A 52 5.85 -9.13 6.28
C LEU A 52 5.22 -9.04 4.89
N THR A 53 5.81 -9.76 3.94
CA THR A 53 5.29 -9.89 2.57
C THR A 53 4.03 -10.76 2.52
N ASN A 54 3.87 -11.68 3.46
CA ASN A 54 2.69 -12.51 3.60
C ASN A 54 2.30 -12.65 5.07
N TYR A 55 1.00 -12.73 5.34
CA TYR A 55 0.47 -12.95 6.68
C TYR A 55 0.59 -14.42 7.12
N LEU A 56 0.43 -15.36 6.18
CA LEU A 56 0.55 -16.78 6.49
C LEU A 56 1.95 -17.27 6.12
N PRO A 57 2.69 -17.92 7.04
CA PRO A 57 3.92 -18.59 6.70
C PRO A 57 3.59 -19.82 5.85
N ASP A 58 4.14 -19.88 4.64
CA ASP A 58 4.00 -21.07 3.79
C ASP A 58 5.39 -21.66 3.57
N ALA A 59 5.78 -22.56 4.48
CA ALA A 59 7.12 -23.15 4.55
C ALA A 59 7.42 -24.12 3.39
N GLU A 60 6.43 -24.47 2.57
CA GLU A 60 6.57 -25.51 1.54
C GLU A 60 6.86 -25.00 0.12
N ARG A 61 6.78 -23.68 -0.13
CA ARG A 61 7.00 -23.11 -1.48
C ARG A 61 8.37 -22.43 -1.61
N LYS A 62 9.34 -23.14 -2.19
CA LYS A 62 10.73 -22.66 -2.39
C LYS A 62 10.92 -21.64 -3.51
N ASP A 63 9.93 -21.45 -4.38
CA ASP A 63 10.06 -20.65 -5.61
C ASP A 63 9.41 -19.24 -5.53
N VAL A 64 8.87 -18.87 -4.36
CA VAL A 64 8.31 -17.54 -4.08
C VAL A 64 8.78 -17.08 -2.69
N ALA A 65 8.86 -15.77 -2.47
CA ALA A 65 9.14 -15.19 -1.15
C ALA A 65 8.24 -15.85 -0.08
N THR A 66 8.83 -16.60 0.84
CA THR A 66 8.14 -17.51 1.78
C THR A 66 7.40 -16.80 2.92
N GLY A 67 7.20 -15.49 2.78
CA GLY A 67 6.24 -14.70 3.56
C GLY A 67 6.82 -13.87 4.69
N HIS A 68 8.04 -14.18 5.17
CA HIS A 68 8.69 -13.43 6.25
C HIS A 68 9.83 -12.51 5.79
N GLU A 69 10.08 -12.43 4.49
CA GLU A 69 11.01 -11.44 3.95
C GLU A 69 10.41 -10.05 4.12
N LEU A 70 11.20 -9.14 4.69
CA LEU A 70 10.87 -7.73 4.75
C LEU A 70 11.22 -7.10 3.40
N LEU A 71 10.33 -6.26 2.87
CA LEU A 71 10.61 -5.50 1.64
C LEU A 71 10.75 -4.01 1.92
N SER A 72 11.79 -3.42 1.33
CA SER A 72 11.98 -1.97 1.32
C SER A 72 10.83 -1.27 0.58
N GLU A 73 10.21 -1.93 -0.42
CA GLU A 73 9.01 -1.44 -1.12
C GLU A 73 7.82 -1.24 -0.16
N SER A 74 7.44 -2.28 0.59
CA SER A 74 6.35 -2.21 1.57
C SER A 74 6.60 -1.13 2.62
N SER A 75 7.84 -1.01 3.07
CA SER A 75 8.27 0.03 4.02
C SER A 75 8.16 1.43 3.41
N GLY A 76 8.56 1.60 2.15
CA GLY A 76 8.43 2.86 1.40
C GLY A 76 6.98 3.29 1.20
N LEU A 77 6.07 2.35 0.91
CA LEU A 77 4.64 2.63 0.80
C LEU A 77 4.05 3.11 2.14
N TYR A 78 4.46 2.51 3.25
CA TYR A 78 4.02 2.94 4.57
C TYR A 78 4.60 4.32 4.94
N LEU A 79 5.87 4.59 4.64
CA LEU A 79 6.47 5.92 4.80
C LEU A 79 5.70 6.99 4.01
N ARG A 80 5.33 6.71 2.76
CA ARG A 80 4.47 7.61 1.97
C ARG A 80 3.14 7.87 2.66
N ASN A 81 2.53 6.87 3.27
CA ASN A 81 1.29 7.05 4.02
C ASN A 81 1.51 7.88 5.30
N LEU A 82 2.61 7.64 6.04
CA LEU A 82 2.96 8.39 7.25
C LEU A 82 3.30 9.86 6.99
N ALA A 83 3.80 10.20 5.80
CA ALA A 83 4.05 11.58 5.41
C ALA A 83 2.77 12.45 5.39
N PHE A 84 1.59 11.83 5.33
CA PHE A 84 0.29 12.50 5.47
C PHE A 84 -0.30 12.44 6.89
N ASP A 85 0.39 11.80 7.84
CA ASP A 85 -0.08 11.57 9.22
C ASP A 85 0.66 12.49 10.20
N THR A 86 1.88 12.11 10.62
CA THR A 86 2.71 12.90 11.54
C THR A 86 4.19 12.69 11.29
N GLN A 87 4.98 13.77 11.41
CA GLN A 87 6.44 13.73 11.21
C GLN A 87 7.13 12.76 12.17
N GLY A 88 6.73 12.73 13.45
CA GLY A 88 7.38 11.87 14.44
C GLY A 88 7.21 10.37 14.14
N ARG A 89 6.03 9.95 13.65
CA ARG A 89 5.81 8.55 13.24
C ARG A 89 6.63 8.22 12.00
N PHE A 90 6.69 9.15 11.05
CA PHE A 90 7.54 9.03 9.86
C PHE A 90 9.00 8.83 10.24
N ASP A 91 9.57 9.73 11.05
CA ASP A 91 10.99 9.70 11.42
C ASP A 91 11.38 8.43 12.16
N ASN A 92 10.53 7.98 13.10
CA ASN A 92 10.78 6.76 13.85
C ASN A 92 10.79 5.53 12.93
N PHE A 93 9.80 5.43 12.03
CA PHE A 93 9.73 4.30 11.12
C PHE A 93 10.82 4.36 10.04
N TYR A 94 11.22 5.56 9.60
CA TYR A 94 12.30 5.76 8.65
C TYR A 94 13.65 5.29 9.22
N LYS A 95 13.95 5.61 10.47
CA LYS A 95 15.15 5.10 11.18
C LYS A 95 15.16 3.57 11.21
N GLN A 96 14.06 2.95 11.63
CA GLN A 96 13.93 1.48 11.64
C GLN A 96 14.11 0.87 10.25
N THR A 97 13.56 1.51 9.21
CA THR A 97 13.71 1.08 7.82
C THR A 97 15.17 1.17 7.38
N LYS A 98 15.88 2.25 7.74
CA LYS A 98 17.31 2.38 7.46
C LYS A 98 18.10 1.25 8.11
N ASP A 99 17.92 1.04 9.41
CA ASP A 99 18.64 0.01 10.18
C ASP A 99 18.39 -1.41 9.64
N THR A 100 17.24 -1.65 9.02
CA THR A 100 16.84 -2.97 8.49
C THR A 100 17.38 -3.26 7.10
N PHE A 101 17.42 -2.26 6.22
CA PHE A 101 17.71 -2.46 4.79
C PHE A 101 19.04 -1.85 4.33
N TYR A 102 19.65 -1.01 5.16
CA TYR A 102 20.85 -0.26 4.83
C TYR A 102 21.81 -0.30 6.02
N ASP A 103 23.10 -0.14 5.75
CA ASP A 103 24.07 0.11 6.82
C ASP A 103 23.82 1.53 7.35
N GLY A 104 23.21 1.60 8.54
CA GLY A 104 22.58 2.79 9.14
C GLY A 104 23.33 4.11 9.05
#